data_AF-A0A0N5CSM2-F1
#
_entry.id   AF-A0A0N5CSM2-F1
#
_cell.length_a   1.000
_cell.length_b   1.000
_cell.length_c   1.000
_cell.angle_alpha   90.00
_cell.angle_beta   90.00
_cell.angle_gamma   90.00
#
_symmetry.space_group_name_H-M   'P 1'
#
loop_
_entity.id
_entity.type
_entity.pdbx_description
1 polymer ?
#
loop_
_entity_poly.entity_id
_entity_poly.type
_entity_poly.pdbx_seq_one_letter_code
_entity_poly.pdbx_strand_id
1 'polypeptide(L)'
;MKCVEDRLLEYRRRNSSIDVKKTLQVVVVDEASKQQSRISCVSFALFCIFNKLVNLLSVPFELWSLVYGRWPHICMVSAIFSWFVAQIFFIYIEFGLVFFIFSLFVILFINMEKRKPGDLSAYSVFNPRCERLLGTMTAEHFERDLLKKPVYN
;
A
#
# COMPACT_ATOMS: atom_id res chain seq x y z
N MET A 1 -3.12 -66.07 -34.91
CA MET A 1 -2.43 -65.85 -33.61
C MET A 1 -1.70 -64.52 -33.56
N LYS A 2 -0.77 -64.20 -34.48
CA LYS A 2 0.02 -62.94 -34.50
C LYS A 2 -0.68 -61.63 -34.07
N CYS A 3 -1.92 -61.40 -34.51
CA CYS A 3 -2.71 -60.20 -34.15
C CYS A 3 -2.94 -60.04 -32.63
N VAL A 4 -2.99 -61.13 -31.86
CA VAL A 4 -3.21 -61.10 -30.41
C VAL A 4 -1.93 -60.72 -29.66
N GLU A 5 -0.79 -61.31 -30.03
CA GLU A 5 0.51 -60.94 -29.46
C GLU A 5 0.84 -59.46 -29.68
N ASP A 6 0.56 -58.92 -30.86
CA ASP A 6 0.80 -57.50 -31.18
C ASP A 6 -0.01 -56.56 -30.27
N ARG A 7 -1.26 -56.92 -29.98
CA ARG A 7 -2.15 -56.18 -29.07
C ARG A 7 -1.67 -56.21 -27.63
N LEU A 8 -1.09 -57.33 -27.18
CA LEU A 8 -0.50 -57.46 -25.84
C LEU A 8 0.79 -56.64 -25.70
N LEU A 9 1.60 -56.58 -26.76
CA LEU A 9 2.79 -55.73 -26.80
C LEU A 9 2.43 -54.24 -26.76
N GLU A 10 1.39 -53.83 -27.50
CA GLU A 10 0.85 -52.47 -27.43
C GLU A 10 0.33 -52.13 -26.04
N TYR A 11 -0.40 -53.05 -25.39
CA TYR A 11 -0.90 -52.85 -24.04
C TYR A 11 0.24 -52.65 -23.03
N ARG A 12 1.28 -53.50 -23.10
CA ARG A 12 2.46 -53.39 -22.23
C ARG A 12 3.19 -52.06 -22.42
N ARG A 13 3.35 -51.61 -23.67
CA ARG A 13 3.97 -50.31 -24.00
C ARG A 13 3.14 -49.13 -23.49
N ARG A 14 1.80 -49.22 -23.57
CA ARG A 14 0.90 -48.19 -23.03
C ARG A 14 0.99 -48.13 -21.50
N ASN A 15 1.05 -49.28 -20.83
CA ASN A 15 1.10 -49.32 -19.37
C ASN A 15 2.43 -48.76 -18.83
N SER A 16 3.56 -49.07 -19.48
CA SER A 16 4.86 -48.52 -19.06
C SER A 16 4.96 -47.00 -19.26
N SER A 17 4.39 -46.48 -20.34
CA SER A 17 4.37 -45.03 -20.61
C SER A 17 3.45 -44.27 -19.65
N ILE A 18 2.38 -44.89 -19.14
CA ILE A 18 1.51 -44.33 -18.11
C ILE A 18 2.25 -44.23 -16.78
N ASP A 19 2.96 -45.29 -16.36
CA ASP A 19 3.75 -45.29 -15.12
C ASP A 19 4.85 -44.23 -15.15
N VAL A 20 5.57 -44.11 -16.26
CA VAL A 20 6.61 -43.07 -16.42
C VAL A 20 6.01 -41.67 -16.32
N LYS A 21 4.86 -41.42 -16.95
CA LYS A 21 4.18 -40.11 -16.86
C LYS A 21 3.71 -39.80 -15.44
N LYS A 22 3.21 -40.81 -14.72
CA LYS A 22 2.73 -40.65 -13.35
C LYS A 22 3.89 -40.32 -12.40
N THR A 23 5.01 -41.01 -12.53
CA THR A 23 6.22 -40.73 -11.75
C THR A 23 6.78 -39.34 -12.08
N LEU A 24 6.82 -38.96 -13.35
CA LEU A 24 7.29 -37.64 -13.76
C LEU A 24 6.39 -36.52 -13.22
N GLN A 25 5.07 -36.71 -13.25
CA GLN A 25 4.10 -35.78 -12.64
C GLN A 25 4.32 -35.62 -11.14
N VAL A 26 4.54 -36.72 -10.41
CA VAL A 26 4.79 -36.67 -8.96
C VAL A 26 6.08 -35.91 -8.65
N VAL A 27 7.17 -36.19 -9.37
CA VAL A 27 8.45 -35.48 -9.19
C VAL A 27 8.33 -33.98 -9.49
N VAL A 28 7.62 -33.61 -10.57
CA VAL A 28 7.40 -32.21 -10.94
C VAL A 28 6.56 -31.47 -9.90
N VAL A 29 5.52 -32.12 -9.35
CA VAL A 29 4.67 -31.54 -8.29
C VAL A 29 5.43 -31.40 -6.97
N ASP A 30 6.29 -32.36 -6.63
CA ASP A 30 7.15 -32.28 -5.44
C ASP A 30 8.20 -31.16 -5.56
N GLU A 31 8.83 -31.00 -6.73
CA GLU A 31 9.76 -29.89 -6.96
C GLU A 31 9.04 -28.53 -6.93
N ALA A 32 7.86 -28.42 -7.55
CA ALA A 32 7.07 -27.20 -7.56
C ALA A 32 6.59 -26.82 -6.15
N SER A 33 6.13 -27.78 -5.33
CA SER A 33 5.69 -27.51 -3.95
C SER A 33 6.85 -27.14 -3.02
N LYS A 34 8.03 -27.75 -3.23
CA LYS A 34 9.25 -27.41 -2.49
C LYS A 34 9.80 -26.04 -2.89
N GLN A 35 9.66 -25.65 -4.15
CA GLN A 35 10.03 -24.32 -4.64
C GLN A 35 9.03 -23.26 -4.14
N GLN A 36 7.74 -23.54 -4.18
CA GLN A 36 6.69 -22.67 -3.65
C GLN A 36 6.81 -22.45 -2.13
N SER A 37 7.12 -23.50 -1.36
CA SER A 37 7.33 -23.39 0.09
C SER A 37 8.60 -22.61 0.44
N ARG A 38 9.69 -22.76 -0.35
CA ARG A 38 10.90 -21.93 -0.21
C ARG A 38 10.63 -20.46 -0.52
N ILE A 39 9.89 -20.15 -1.59
CA ILE A 39 9.52 -18.77 -1.94
C ILE A 39 8.67 -18.14 -0.82
N SER A 40 7.69 -18.88 -0.29
CA SER A 40 6.86 -18.41 0.83
C SER A 40 7.69 -18.16 2.10
N CYS A 41 8.61 -19.06 2.44
CA CYS A 41 9.48 -18.93 3.61
C CYS A 41 10.46 -17.74 3.50
N VAL A 42 11.05 -17.53 2.33
CA VAL A 42 11.95 -16.38 2.07
C VAL A 42 11.17 -15.07 2.10
N SER A 43 9.97 -15.03 1.53
CA SER A 43 9.10 -13.85 1.59
C SER A 43 8.72 -13.50 3.03
N PHE A 44 8.41 -14.49 3.87
CA PHE A 44 8.09 -14.26 5.27
C PHE A 44 9.32 -13.79 6.07
N ALA A 45 10.49 -14.37 5.82
CA ALA A 45 11.74 -13.94 6.45
C ALA A 45 12.09 -12.50 6.08
N LEU A 46 11.98 -12.12 4.80
CA LEU A 46 12.17 -10.74 4.33
C LEU A 46 11.16 -9.78 4.97
N PHE A 47 9.89 -10.16 5.08
CA PHE A 47 8.87 -9.35 5.77
C PHE A 47 9.21 -9.15 7.25
N CYS A 48 9.65 -10.20 7.95
CA CYS A 48 10.08 -10.09 9.36
C CYS A 48 11.31 -9.19 9.52
N ILE A 49 12.31 -9.33 8.64
CA ILE A 49 13.50 -8.47 8.65
C ILE A 49 13.12 -7.01 8.37
N PHE A 50 12.27 -6.78 7.37
CA PHE A 50 11.77 -5.45 7.02
C PHE A 50 11.05 -4.81 8.21
N ASN A 51 10.10 -5.52 8.85
CA ASN A 51 9.40 -5.00 10.01
C ASN A 51 10.33 -4.75 11.19
N LYS A 52 11.33 -5.62 11.41
CA LYS A 52 12.32 -5.41 12.49
C LYS A 52 13.20 -4.20 12.21
N LEU A 53 13.58 -3.97 10.95
CA LEU A 53 14.33 -2.79 10.51
C LEU A 53 13.49 -1.52 10.68
N VAL A 54 12.21 -1.55 10.26
CA VAL A 54 11.28 -0.44 10.42
C VAL A 54 11.08 -0.11 11.91
N ASN A 55 10.85 -1.12 12.74
CA ASN A 55 10.71 -0.94 14.19
C ASN A 55 11.99 -0.36 14.80
N LEU A 56 13.16 -0.86 14.40
CA LEU A 56 14.45 -0.34 14.87
C LEU A 56 14.67 1.12 14.45
N LEU A 57 14.29 1.48 13.22
CA LEU A 57 14.37 2.83 12.71
C LEU A 57 13.33 3.77 13.34
N SER A 58 12.24 3.23 13.90
CA SER A 58 11.20 4.01 14.60
C SER A 58 11.53 4.34 16.06
N VAL A 59 12.42 3.59 16.73
CA VAL A 59 12.90 3.89 18.09
C VAL A 59 13.44 5.32 18.28
N PRO A 60 14.29 5.87 17.38
CA PRO A 60 14.73 7.26 17.51
C PRO A 60 13.57 8.27 17.37
N PHE A 61 12.52 7.94 16.62
CA PHE A 61 11.32 8.76 16.51
C PHE A 61 10.49 8.76 17.81
N GLU A 62 10.40 7.62 18.49
CA GLU A 62 9.74 7.54 19.81
C GLU A 62 10.51 8.28 20.89
N LEU A 63 11.83 8.16 20.92
CA LEU A 63 12.71 8.92 21.82
C LEU A 63 12.58 10.43 21.59
N TRP A 64 12.53 10.85 20.32
CA TRP A 64 12.29 12.23 19.94
C TRP A 64 10.94 12.75 20.46
N SER A 65 9.88 11.92 20.40
CA SER A 65 8.55 12.25 20.92
C SER A 65 8.54 12.47 22.43
N LEU A 66 9.29 11.66 23.20
CA LEU A 66 9.43 11.85 24.65
C LEU A 66 10.15 13.15 25.02
N VAL A 67 11.20 13.49 24.26
CA VAL A 67 11.94 14.75 24.44
C VAL A 67 11.08 15.96 24.07
N TYR A 68 10.25 15.84 23.03
CA TYR A 68 9.33 16.88 22.59
C TYR A 68 8.35 17.30 23.70
N GLY A 69 7.84 16.35 24.48
CA GLY A 69 6.93 16.63 25.60
C GLY A 69 7.57 17.43 26.75
N ARG A 70 8.90 17.37 26.91
CA ARG A 70 9.62 18.12 27.95
C ARG A 70 10.16 19.46 27.44
N TRP A 71 10.66 19.51 26.21
CA TRP A 71 11.33 20.68 25.63
C TRP A 71 10.99 20.88 24.14
N PRO A 72 9.78 21.37 23.81
CA PRO A 72 9.30 21.42 22.44
C PRO A 72 10.15 22.34 21.55
N HIS A 73 10.61 23.47 22.07
CA HIS A 73 11.38 24.46 21.30
C HIS A 73 12.74 23.91 20.81
N ILE A 74 13.49 23.25 21.70
CA ILE A 74 14.79 22.67 21.36
C ILE A 74 14.61 21.60 20.28
N CYS A 75 13.57 20.79 20.42
CA CYS A 75 13.22 19.73 19.50
C CYS A 75 12.85 20.27 18.11
N MET A 76 12.08 21.36 18.02
CA MET A 76 11.80 22.03 16.74
C MET A 76 13.07 22.59 16.08
N VAL A 77 13.95 23.23 16.85
CA VAL A 77 15.21 23.77 16.34
C VAL A 77 16.11 22.65 15.80
N SER A 78 16.23 21.53 16.51
CA SER A 78 17.03 20.39 16.04
C SER A 78 16.43 19.72 14.80
N ALA A 79 15.10 19.66 14.67
CA ALA A 79 14.45 19.16 13.45
C ALA A 79 14.73 20.06 12.25
N ILE A 80 14.60 21.38 12.42
CA ILE A 80 14.87 22.35 11.35
C ILE A 80 16.34 22.26 10.93
N PHE A 81 17.26 22.17 11.89
CA PHE A 81 18.68 22.02 11.61
C PHE A 81 18.98 20.71 10.85
N SER A 82 18.41 19.57 11.27
CA SER A 82 18.62 18.31 10.55
C SER A 82 18.04 18.34 9.13
N TRP A 83 16.92 19.04 8.94
CA TRP A 83 16.34 19.27 7.62
C TRP A 83 17.26 20.08 6.72
N PHE A 84 17.90 21.14 7.22
CA PHE A 84 18.89 21.90 6.44
C PHE A 84 20.11 21.05 6.08
N VAL A 85 20.62 20.23 7.01
CA VAL A 85 21.73 19.31 6.73
C VAL A 85 21.35 18.32 5.62
N ALA A 86 20.15 17.74 5.68
CA ALA A 86 19.63 16.86 4.63
C ALA A 86 19.50 17.60 3.29
N GLN A 87 18.98 18.84 3.31
CA GLN A 87 18.84 19.66 2.11
C GLN A 87 20.19 19.93 1.43
N ILE A 88 21.24 20.25 2.20
CA ILE A 88 22.61 20.43 1.68
C ILE A 88 23.13 19.13 1.07
N PHE A 89 22.89 18.00 1.74
CA PHE A 89 23.28 16.68 1.24
C PHE A 89 22.61 16.35 -0.10
N PHE A 90 21.30 16.62 -0.25
CA PHE A 90 20.60 16.40 -1.52
C PHE A 90 21.02 17.36 -2.63
N ILE A 91 21.42 18.60 -2.30
CA ILE A 91 22.02 19.53 -3.28
C ILE A 91 23.30 18.95 -3.84
N TYR A 92 24.14 18.30 -3.02
CA TYR A 92 25.36 17.63 -3.49
C TYR A 92 25.07 16.48 -4.47
N ILE A 93 23.95 15.79 -4.31
CA ILE A 93 23.48 14.72 -5.21
C ILE A 93 22.74 15.29 -6.44
N GLU A 94 22.76 16.61 -6.64
CA GLU A 94 22.02 17.33 -7.70
C GLU A 94 20.48 17.14 -7.62
N PHE A 95 19.98 16.59 -6.52
CA PHE A 95 18.56 16.27 -6.30
C PHE A 95 17.90 17.19 -5.25
N GLY A 96 18.59 18.28 -4.89
CA GLY A 96 18.18 19.21 -3.83
C GLY A 96 16.80 19.82 -4.05
N LEU A 97 16.48 20.21 -5.28
CA LEU A 97 15.21 20.83 -5.62
C LEU A 97 14.03 19.87 -5.42
N VAL A 98 14.20 18.59 -5.78
CA VAL A 98 13.14 17.59 -5.63
C VAL A 98 12.87 17.31 -4.16
N PHE A 99 13.92 17.17 -3.35
CA PHE A 99 13.78 17.03 -1.89
C PHE A 99 13.09 18.25 -1.27
N PHE A 100 13.46 19.47 -1.69
CA PHE A 100 12.85 20.69 -1.21
C PHE A 100 11.34 20.75 -1.52
N ILE A 101 10.94 20.55 -2.78
CA ILE A 101 9.53 20.56 -3.19
C ILE A 101 8.75 19.47 -2.46
N PHE A 102 9.30 18.26 -2.37
CA PHE A 102 8.65 17.16 -1.66
C PHE A 102 8.45 17.50 -0.17
N SER A 103 9.45 18.11 0.47
CA SER A 103 9.34 18.53 1.86
C SER A 103 8.26 19.60 2.06
N LEU A 104 8.10 20.54 1.12
CA LEU A 104 7.01 21.52 1.15
C LEU A 104 5.64 20.85 1.06
N PHE A 105 5.49 19.85 0.19
CA PHE A 105 4.25 19.07 0.13
C PHE A 105 3.98 18.33 1.44
N VAL A 106 4.99 17.68 2.04
CA VAL A 106 4.84 17.00 3.32
C VAL A 106 4.40 17.98 4.42
N ILE A 107 5.05 19.14 4.52
CA ILE A 107 4.67 20.19 5.48
C ILE A 107 3.23 20.64 5.20
N LEU A 108 2.87 20.90 3.95
CA LEU A 108 1.52 21.29 3.57
C LEU A 108 0.50 20.23 4.00
N PHE A 109 0.72 18.95 3.70
CA PHE A 109 -0.19 17.88 4.08
C PHE A 109 -0.33 17.70 5.59
N ILE A 110 0.75 17.88 6.35
CA ILE A 110 0.71 17.83 7.82
C ILE A 110 -0.09 19.02 8.38
N ASN A 111 0.08 20.21 7.81
CA ASN A 111 -0.63 21.42 8.22
C ASN A 111 -2.09 21.47 7.73
N MET A 112 -2.43 20.67 6.72
CA MET A 112 -3.79 20.47 6.26
C MET A 112 -4.57 19.61 7.25
N GLU A 113 -4.91 20.19 8.40
CA GLU A 113 -5.77 19.55 9.39
C GLU A 113 -7.19 19.35 8.82
N LYS A 114 -7.81 18.22 9.18
CA LYS A 114 -9.23 17.98 8.86
C LYS A 114 -10.06 19.01 9.60
N ARG A 115 -10.68 19.91 8.84
CA ARG A 115 -11.62 20.92 9.36
C ARG A 115 -12.66 20.26 10.25
N LYS A 116 -12.85 20.77 11.45
CA LYS A 116 -13.93 20.33 12.33
C LYS A 116 -15.25 20.85 11.75
N PRO A 117 -16.34 20.08 11.82
CA PRO A 117 -17.65 20.58 11.39
C PRO A 117 -18.01 21.80 12.25
N GLY A 118 -18.07 22.98 11.61
CA GLY A 118 -18.28 24.27 12.28
C GLY A 118 -17.09 25.24 12.20
N ASP A 119 -15.93 24.81 11.69
CA ASP A 119 -14.83 25.74 11.42
C ASP A 119 -15.26 26.74 10.33
N LEU A 120 -15.07 28.02 10.63
CA LEU A 120 -15.40 29.14 9.73
C LEU A 120 -14.63 28.95 8.41
N SER A 121 -15.35 28.53 7.37
CA SER A 121 -14.85 28.64 6.00
C SER A 121 -14.94 30.10 5.56
N ALA A 122 -14.16 30.52 4.58
CA ALA A 122 -14.28 31.87 4.01
C ALA A 122 -15.72 32.18 3.52
N TYR A 123 -16.48 31.13 3.17
CA TYR A 123 -17.85 31.23 2.72
C TYR A 123 -18.87 31.38 3.87
N SER A 124 -18.47 31.12 5.13
CA SER A 124 -19.32 31.37 6.31
C SER A 124 -19.67 32.86 6.49
N VAL A 125 -18.84 33.77 5.97
CA VAL A 125 -19.16 35.21 5.89
C VAL A 125 -20.41 35.47 5.04
N PHE A 126 -20.64 34.65 4.02
CA PHE A 126 -21.76 34.77 3.09
C PHE A 126 -22.90 33.79 3.39
N ASN A 127 -22.62 32.70 4.12
CA ASN A 127 -23.61 31.71 4.54
C ASN A 127 -23.43 31.37 6.03
N PRO A 128 -23.85 32.27 6.95
CA PRO A 128 -23.61 32.13 8.39
C PRO A 128 -24.33 30.93 9.01
N ARG A 129 -25.41 30.46 8.37
CA ARG A 129 -26.21 29.31 8.82
C ARG A 129 -25.78 27.99 8.21
N CYS A 130 -24.74 27.99 7.36
CA CYS A 130 -24.30 26.81 6.60
C CYS A 130 -25.46 26.09 5.90
N GLU A 131 -26.42 26.86 5.38
CA GLU A 131 -27.57 26.31 4.66
C GLU A 131 -27.12 25.80 3.29
N ARG A 132 -27.76 24.74 2.77
CA ARG A 132 -27.43 24.25 1.44
C ARG A 132 -27.75 25.31 0.41
N LEU A 133 -26.82 25.55 -0.52
CA LEU A 133 -27.01 26.52 -1.59
C LEU A 133 -28.05 25.98 -2.58
N LEU A 134 -29.03 26.80 -2.93
CA LEU A 134 -29.94 26.48 -4.03
C LEU A 134 -29.10 26.26 -5.30
N GLY A 135 -29.26 25.09 -5.93
CA GLY A 135 -28.54 24.71 -7.14
C GLY A 135 -27.30 23.83 -6.94
N THR A 136 -26.86 23.55 -5.69
CA THR A 136 -25.88 22.47 -5.47
C THR A 136 -26.57 21.12 -5.63
N MET A 137 -25.97 20.21 -6.42
CA MET A 137 -26.48 18.86 -6.62
C MET A 137 -26.44 18.08 -5.29
N THR A 138 -27.57 18.04 -4.59
CA THR A 138 -27.71 17.25 -3.37
C THR A 138 -27.69 15.77 -3.73
N ALA A 139 -27.13 14.92 -2.87
CA ALA A 139 -27.16 13.47 -3.04
C ALA A 139 -28.57 12.93 -3.32
N GLU A 140 -29.60 13.50 -2.66
CA GLU A 140 -31.00 13.16 -2.92
C GLU A 140 -31.47 13.49 -4.34
N HIS A 141 -30.94 14.55 -4.96
CA HIS A 141 -31.25 14.92 -6.34
C HIS A 141 -30.56 13.96 -7.31
N PHE A 142 -29.28 13.65 -7.06
CA PHE A 142 -28.53 12.66 -7.80
C PHE A 142 -29.16 11.26 -7.72
N GLU A 143 -29.61 10.84 -6.54
CA GLU A 143 -30.34 9.59 -6.34
C GLU A 143 -31.69 9.59 -7.07
N ARG A 144 -32.41 10.72 -7.09
CA ARG A 144 -33.66 10.86 -7.85
C ARG A 144 -33.43 10.70 -9.34
N ASP A 145 -32.39 11.32 -9.88
CA ASP A 145 -32.05 11.26 -11.30
C ASP A 145 -31.57 9.86 -11.71
N LEU A 146 -30.75 9.21 -10.87
CA LEU A 146 -30.29 7.84 -11.10
C LEU A 146 -31.41 6.81 -10.98
N LEU A 147 -32.26 6.92 -9.96
CA LEU A 147 -33.29 5.93 -9.65
C LEU A 147 -34.62 6.21 -10.35
N LYS A 148 -34.75 7.32 -11.10
CA LYS A 148 -35.98 7.80 -11.76
C LYS A 148 -37.21 7.67 -10.84
N LYS A 149 -37.07 8.02 -9.57
CA LYS A 149 -38.21 7.92 -8.63
C LYS A 149 -39.29 8.91 -9.06
N PRO A 150 -40.56 8.48 -9.21
CA PRO A 150 -41.65 9.39 -9.54
C PRO A 150 -41.87 10.38 -8.39
N VAL A 151 -42.07 11.65 -8.75
CA VAL A 151 -42.35 12.72 -7.80
C VAL A 151 -43.83 12.67 -7.46
N TYR A 152 -44.16 12.31 -6.23
CA TYR A 152 -45.51 12.48 -5.70
C TYR A 152 -45.56 13.84 -5.00
N ASN A 153 -46.35 14.77 -5.56
CA ASN A 153 -46.63 16.09 -4.99
C ASN A 153 -47.76 16.03 -3.98
#